data_AF-A0A374Q7A1-F1
#
_entry.id   AF-A0A374Q7A1-F1
#
_cell.length_a   1.000
_cell.length_b   1.000
_cell.length_c   1.000
_cell.angle_alpha   90.00
_cell.angle_beta   90.00
_cell.angle_gamma   90.00
#
_symmetry.space_group_name_H-M   'P 1'
#
loop_
_entity.id
_entity.type
_entity.pdbx_description
1 polymer ?
#
loop_
_entity_poly.entity_id
_entity_poly.type
_entity_poly.pdbx_seq_one_letter_code
_entity_poly.pdbx_strand_id
1 'polypeptide(L)'
;MGLQYVVAKRIFGFDKDKNVKYVAKSVGAGELDFDKLCAKVSRILGIHRKTVDLVAAGLVDIMSEEIDDGKTVRLGDFGLFRPSFVGKSADTEAGVSASNIVRKRILFFPGKAFSQMLGNMSVTKMVVPDTDYTDGSSNGGGDNSNPSGGNDGDQGENPLG
;
A
#
# COMPACT_ATOMS: atom_id res chain seq x y z
N MET A 1 -8.42 -16.53 -4.40
CA MET A 1 -7.04 -16.26 -4.86
C MET A 1 -6.35 -15.41 -3.80
N GLY A 2 -5.08 -15.69 -3.50
CA GLY A 2 -4.26 -14.90 -2.58
C GLY A 2 -3.55 -13.73 -3.28
N LEU A 3 -2.34 -13.38 -2.85
CA LEU A 3 -1.56 -12.31 -3.48
C LEU A 3 -1.16 -12.72 -4.91
N GLN A 4 -1.20 -11.75 -5.81
CA GLN A 4 -0.72 -11.90 -7.17
C GLN A 4 0.51 -11.02 -7.38
N TYR A 5 1.43 -11.47 -8.21
CA TYR A 5 2.59 -10.66 -8.59
C TYR A 5 2.90 -10.76 -10.09
N VAL A 6 3.50 -9.70 -10.61
CA VAL A 6 4.13 -9.65 -11.94
C VAL A 6 5.63 -9.46 -11.80
N VAL A 7 6.40 -9.85 -12.81
CA VAL A 7 7.85 -9.65 -12.82
C VAL A 7 8.13 -8.27 -13.43
N ALA A 8 8.74 -7.38 -12.66
CA ALA A 8 9.14 -6.05 -13.10
C ALA A 8 10.66 -5.93 -13.22
N LYS A 9 11.12 -5.27 -14.29
CA LYS A 9 12.53 -4.91 -14.51
C LYS A 9 12.84 -3.62 -13.74
N ARG A 10 13.86 -3.61 -12.88
CA ARG A 10 14.24 -2.43 -12.08
C ARG A 10 15.75 -2.29 -11.94
N ILE A 11 16.23 -1.04 -11.96
CA ILE A 11 17.61 -0.68 -11.60
C ILE A 11 17.56 -0.08 -10.19
N PHE A 12 18.46 -0.51 -9.32
CA PHE A 12 18.53 -0.04 -7.94
C PHE A 12 19.60 1.05 -7.79
N GLY A 13 19.20 2.22 -7.28
CA GLY A 13 20.12 3.37 -7.12
C GLY A 13 21.18 3.22 -6.04
N PHE A 14 21.05 2.24 -5.15
CA PHE A 14 22.08 1.89 -4.16
C PHE A 14 23.15 0.94 -4.71
N ASP A 15 22.89 0.32 -5.87
CA ASP A 15 23.83 -0.59 -6.50
C ASP A 15 24.83 0.23 -7.30
N LYS A 16 26.12 0.13 -6.96
CA LYS A 16 27.19 0.90 -7.62
C LYS A 16 27.25 0.59 -9.12
N ASP A 17 26.89 -0.64 -9.48
CA ASP A 17 26.99 -1.14 -10.85
C ASP A 17 25.72 -0.89 -11.69
N LYS A 18 24.66 -0.33 -11.08
CA LYS A 18 23.36 -0.01 -11.73
C LYS A 18 22.80 -1.13 -12.63
N ASN A 19 23.09 -2.39 -12.27
CA ASN A 19 22.64 -3.53 -13.05
C ASN A 19 21.12 -3.69 -13.00
N VAL A 20 20.56 -4.15 -14.12
CA VAL A 20 19.16 -4.54 -14.20
C VAL A 20 18.91 -5.73 -13.29
N LYS A 21 17.91 -5.61 -12.40
CA LYS A 21 17.38 -6.72 -11.61
C LYS A 21 15.89 -6.92 -11.89
N TYR A 22 15.42 -8.14 -11.67
CA TYR A 22 14.00 -8.49 -11.79
C TYR A 22 13.41 -8.63 -10.40
N VAL A 23 12.28 -7.99 -10.15
CA VAL A 23 11.60 -7.99 -8.85
C VAL A 23 10.14 -8.39 -9.01
N ALA A 24 9.61 -9.10 -8.01
CA ALA A 24 8.18 -9.33 -7.91
C ALA A 24 7.48 -8.03 -7.50
N LYS A 25 6.58 -7.53 -8.34
CA LYS A 25 5.69 -6.42 -8.03
C LYS A 25 4.31 -6.98 -7.72
N SER A 26 3.77 -6.68 -6.54
CA SER A 26 2.41 -7.10 -6.17
C SER A 26 1.37 -6.46 -7.09
N VAL A 27 0.33 -7.21 -7.38
CA VAL A 27 -0.86 -6.76 -8.12
C VAL A 27 -2.00 -6.59 -7.11
N GLY A 28 -2.60 -5.40 -7.10
CA GLY A 28 -3.76 -5.12 -6.24
C GLY A 28 -5.00 -5.84 -6.75
N ALA A 29 -5.75 -6.45 -5.83
CA ALA A 29 -6.99 -7.17 -6.12
C ALA A 29 -8.27 -6.29 -6.00
N GLY A 30 -8.09 -4.96 -5.96
CA GLY A 30 -9.15 -3.99 -5.69
C GLY A 30 -9.28 -3.62 -4.21
N GLU A 31 -10.20 -2.71 -3.92
CA GLU A 31 -10.47 -2.16 -2.60
C GLU A 31 -11.89 -2.53 -2.15
N LEU A 32 -12.04 -2.88 -0.86
CA LEU A 32 -13.35 -3.05 -0.22
C LEU A 32 -13.67 -1.79 0.55
N ASP A 33 -14.63 -1.01 0.06
CA ASP A 33 -15.08 0.19 0.75
C ASP A 33 -15.70 -0.11 2.13
N PHE A 34 -15.65 0.91 3.01
CA PHE A 34 -16.13 0.80 4.38
C PHE A 34 -17.63 0.46 4.45
N ASP A 35 -18.41 1.00 3.52
CA ASP A 35 -19.83 0.79 3.41
C ASP A 35 -20.22 -0.67 3.16
N LYS A 36 -19.54 -1.34 2.22
CA LYS A 36 -19.68 -2.76 1.92
C LYS A 36 -19.12 -3.61 3.05
N LEU A 37 -18.05 -3.16 3.71
CA LEU A 37 -17.51 -3.85 4.88
C LEU A 37 -18.55 -3.89 6.01
N CYS A 38 -19.14 -2.75 6.38
CA CYS A 38 -20.20 -2.68 7.38
C CYS A 38 -21.42 -3.52 6.98
N ALA A 39 -21.80 -3.55 5.70
CA ALA A 39 -22.88 -4.39 5.21
C ALA A 39 -22.59 -5.90 5.39
N LYS A 40 -21.34 -6.33 5.14
CA LYS A 40 -20.92 -7.72 5.36
C LYS A 40 -20.95 -8.10 6.85
N VAL A 41 -20.46 -7.22 7.72
CA VAL A 41 -20.50 -7.44 9.19
C VAL A 41 -21.94 -7.49 9.69
N SER A 42 -22.77 -6.53 9.26
CA SER A 42 -24.21 -6.47 9.57
C SER A 42 -24.93 -7.76 9.18
N ARG A 43 -24.65 -8.30 7.98
CA ARG A 43 -25.23 -9.57 7.51
C ARG A 43 -24.85 -10.77 8.38
N ILE A 44 -23.64 -10.81 8.93
CA ILE A 44 -23.17 -11.91 9.77
C ILE A 44 -23.76 -11.82 11.18
N LEU A 45 -23.80 -10.61 11.75
CA LEU A 45 -24.19 -10.38 13.14
C LEU A 45 -25.68 -10.09 13.35
N GLY A 46 -26.42 -9.82 12.28
CA GLY A 46 -27.84 -9.43 12.35
C GLY A 46 -28.09 -8.03 12.92
N ILE A 47 -27.03 -7.21 13.06
CA ILE A 47 -27.10 -5.86 13.60
C ILE A 47 -27.32 -4.86 12.46
N HIS A 48 -28.11 -3.80 12.69
CA HIS A 48 -28.30 -2.74 11.70
C HIS A 48 -26.96 -2.09 11.30
N ARG A 49 -26.74 -1.92 9.99
CA ARG A 49 -25.47 -1.41 9.44
C ARG A 49 -25.00 -0.11 10.07
N LYS A 50 -25.92 0.82 10.38
CA LYS A 50 -25.57 2.11 11.01
C LYS A 50 -25.04 1.99 12.44
N THR A 51 -25.37 0.91 13.14
CA THR A 51 -24.78 0.63 14.46
C THR A 51 -23.32 0.19 14.31
N VAL A 52 -23.01 -0.63 13.30
CA VAL A 52 -21.62 -1.05 13.00
C VAL A 52 -20.76 0.15 12.61
N ASP A 53 -21.31 1.02 11.75
CA ASP A 53 -20.72 2.31 11.35
C ASP A 53 -20.38 3.17 12.58
N LEU A 54 -21.36 3.38 13.48
CA LEU A 54 -21.17 4.15 14.71
C LEU A 54 -20.07 3.60 15.62
N VAL A 55 -20.02 2.28 15.82
CA VAL A 55 -19.01 1.64 16.67
C VAL A 55 -17.61 1.82 16.09
N ALA A 56 -17.46 1.68 14.77
CA ALA A 56 -16.19 1.87 14.09
C ALA A 56 -15.74 3.33 14.13
N ALA A 57 -16.65 4.29 13.95
CA ALA A 57 -16.35 5.71 14.08
C ALA A 57 -15.88 6.07 15.51
N GLY A 58 -16.65 5.68 16.53
CA GLY A 58 -16.28 5.95 17.92
C GLY A 58 -14.98 5.27 18.35
N LEU A 59 -14.66 4.10 17.78
CA LEU A 59 -13.37 3.46 18.00
C LEU A 59 -12.22 4.28 17.42
N VAL A 60 -12.39 4.84 16.21
CA VAL A 60 -11.37 5.71 15.59
C VAL A 60 -11.14 6.96 16.41
N ASP A 61 -12.20 7.57 16.95
CA ASP A 61 -12.11 8.78 17.77
C ASP A 61 -11.27 8.51 19.03
N ILE A 62 -11.65 7.49 19.82
CA ILE A 62 -10.94 7.12 21.05
C ILE A 62 -9.49 6.69 20.74
N MET A 63 -9.28 5.92 19.67
CA MET A 63 -7.92 5.52 19.28
C MET A 63 -7.06 6.71 18.91
N SER A 64 -7.64 7.74 18.28
CA SER A 64 -6.90 8.93 17.90
C SER A 64 -6.45 9.72 19.13
N GLU A 65 -7.33 9.89 20.12
CA GLU A 65 -7.00 10.52 21.41
C GLU A 65 -5.88 9.77 22.14
N GLU A 66 -6.02 8.45 22.29
CA GLU A 66 -5.04 7.64 23.03
C GLU A 66 -3.69 7.53 22.31
N ILE A 67 -3.68 7.55 20.97
CA ILE A 67 -2.44 7.52 20.19
C ILE A 67 -1.75 8.89 20.21
N ASP A 68 -2.49 10.00 20.26
CA ASP A 68 -1.92 11.35 20.40
C ASP A 68 -1.22 11.50 21.77
N ASP A 69 -1.77 10.87 22.82
CA ASP A 69 -1.11 10.70 24.12
C ASP A 69 0.16 9.82 24.07
N GLY A 70 0.50 9.24 22.92
CA GLY A 70 1.64 8.34 22.75
C GLY A 70 1.40 6.91 23.24
N LYS A 71 0.16 6.55 23.59
CA LYS A 71 -0.16 5.19 24.06
C LYS A 71 -0.23 4.23 22.88
N THR A 72 0.08 2.98 23.18
CA THR A 72 -0.08 1.87 22.23
C THR A 72 -1.46 1.25 22.44
N VAL A 73 -2.29 1.22 21.40
CA VAL A 73 -3.65 0.67 21.48
C VAL A 73 -3.68 -0.77 20.97
N ARG A 74 -4.10 -1.71 21.82
CA ARG A 74 -4.30 -3.11 21.46
C ARG A 74 -5.79 -3.40 21.28
N LEU A 75 -6.17 -3.80 20.08
CA LEU A 75 -7.55 -4.17 19.76
C LEU A 75 -7.71 -5.70 19.73
N GLY A 76 -7.57 -6.34 20.89
CA GLY A 76 -7.73 -7.80 21.02
C GLY A 76 -6.98 -8.61 19.94
N ASP A 77 -7.70 -9.50 19.26
CA ASP A 77 -7.19 -10.34 18.18
C ASP A 77 -7.03 -9.63 16.82
N PHE A 78 -7.51 -8.38 16.72
CA PHE A 78 -7.34 -7.57 15.52
C PHE A 78 -5.88 -7.13 15.37
N GLY A 79 -5.27 -6.62 16.43
CA GLY A 79 -3.85 -6.25 16.42
C GLY A 79 -3.46 -5.15 17.39
N LEU A 80 -2.31 -4.54 17.10
CA LEU A 80 -1.68 -3.51 17.93
C LEU A 80 -1.34 -2.30 17.06
N PHE A 81 -1.74 -1.11 17.50
CA PHE A 81 -1.38 0.16 16.91
C PHE A 81 -0.39 0.86 17.82
N ARG A 82 0.84 1.07 17.33
CA ARG A 82 1.92 1.70 18.10
C ARG A 82 2.34 3.01 17.44
N PRO A 83 2.22 4.17 18.11
CA PRO A 83 2.82 5.41 17.63
C PRO A 83 4.35 5.26 17.57
N SER A 84 4.94 5.79 16.51
CA SER A 84 6.37 5.73 16.25
C SER A 84 6.78 6.90 15.38
N PHE A 85 8.08 7.05 15.13
CA PHE A 85 8.60 8.06 14.23
C PHE A 85 9.76 7.51 13.39
N VAL A 86 10.07 8.22 12.32
CA VAL A 86 11.25 8.02 11.49
C VAL A 86 12.16 9.23 11.73
N GLY A 87 13.40 8.98 12.13
CA GLY A 87 14.40 10.01 12.35
C GLY A 87 15.59 9.86 11.40
N LYS A 88 16.26 10.97 11.12
CA LYS A 88 17.59 10.97 10.48
C LYS A 88 18.66 10.62 11.52
N SER A 89 19.66 9.87 11.10
CA SER A 89 20.85 9.62 11.91
C SER A 89 21.66 10.90 12.09
N ALA A 90 22.32 11.02 13.23
CA ALA A 90 23.36 12.02 13.49
C ALA A 90 24.65 11.30 13.87
N ASP A 91 25.81 11.92 13.58
CA ASP A 91 27.12 11.33 13.86
C ASP A 91 27.48 11.34 15.36
N THR A 92 26.81 12.19 16.14
CA THR A 92 27.01 12.33 17.58
C THR A 92 25.69 12.29 18.33
N GLU A 93 25.71 11.84 19.59
CA GLU A 93 24.53 11.78 20.45
C GLU A 93 23.91 13.17 20.66
N ALA A 94 24.75 14.19 20.91
CA ALA A 94 24.30 15.57 21.05
C ALA A 94 23.66 16.15 19.77
N GLY A 95 23.93 15.54 18.60
CA GLY A 95 23.32 15.90 17.32
C GLY A 95 21.92 15.31 17.12
N VAL A 96 21.44 14.47 18.04
CA VAL A 96 20.08 13.93 18.02
C VAL A 96 19.15 14.82 18.83
N SER A 97 18.18 15.42 18.14
CA SER A 97 17.13 16.25 18.72
C SER A 97 15.78 15.96 18.05
N ALA A 98 14.73 16.61 18.53
CA ALA A 98 13.41 16.53 17.90
C ALA A 98 13.41 16.97 16.42
N SER A 99 14.37 17.82 15.99
CA SER A 99 14.50 18.24 14.59
C SER A 99 14.99 17.12 13.66
N ASN A 100 15.59 16.05 14.21
CA ASN A 100 15.97 14.88 13.44
C ASN A 100 14.75 14.00 13.09
N ILE A 101 13.60 14.20 13.76
CA ILE A 101 12.37 13.48 13.47
C ILE A 101 11.78 14.00 12.15
N VAL A 102 11.73 13.12 11.15
CA VAL A 102 11.24 13.45 9.80
C VAL A 102 9.74 13.20 9.67
N ARG A 103 9.25 12.12 10.29
CA ARG A 103 7.86 11.68 10.12
C ARG A 103 7.36 10.95 11.35
N LYS A 104 6.16 11.33 11.82
CA LYS A 104 5.38 10.52 12.77
C LYS A 104 4.57 9.47 12.00
N ARG A 105 4.48 8.26 12.53
CA ARG A 105 3.76 7.14 11.90
C ARG A 105 3.13 6.22 12.94
N ILE A 106 2.12 5.47 12.54
CA ILE A 106 1.56 4.38 13.33
C ILE A 106 2.04 3.06 12.74
N LEU A 107 2.60 2.20 13.57
CA LEU A 107 2.93 0.83 13.22
C LEU A 107 1.75 -0.07 13.60
N PHE A 108 1.20 -0.77 12.61
CA PHE A 108 0.20 -1.81 12.85
C PHE A 108 0.88 -3.18 12.89
N PHE A 109 0.68 -3.91 13.98
CA PHE A 109 1.08 -5.30 14.11
C PHE A 109 -0.18 -6.19 14.06
N PRO A 110 -0.29 -7.10 13.07
CA PRO A 110 -1.45 -7.95 12.93
C PRO A 110 -1.61 -8.84 14.16
N GLY A 111 -2.86 -9.00 14.63
CA GLY A 111 -3.16 -9.99 15.67
C GLY A 111 -3.03 -11.43 15.15
N LYS A 112 -3.38 -12.39 16.02
CA LYS A 112 -3.13 -13.83 15.76
C LYS A 112 -3.83 -14.31 14.48
N ALA A 113 -5.11 -13.95 14.30
CA ALA A 113 -5.90 -14.38 13.14
C ALA A 113 -5.29 -13.88 11.82
N PHE A 114 -4.92 -12.60 11.74
CA PHE A 114 -4.28 -12.04 10.55
C PHE A 114 -2.89 -12.62 10.31
N SER A 115 -2.10 -12.82 11.36
CA SER A 115 -0.77 -13.43 11.25
C SER A 115 -0.83 -14.84 10.67
N GLN A 116 -1.78 -15.66 11.14
CA GLN A 116 -2.03 -17.00 10.59
C GLN A 116 -2.53 -16.95 9.15
N MET A 117 -3.48 -16.05 8.85
CA MET A 117 -3.98 -15.87 7.48
C MET A 117 -2.85 -15.47 6.51
N LEU A 118 -1.95 -14.57 6.92
CA LEU A 118 -0.79 -14.16 6.13
C LEU A 118 0.18 -15.33 5.87
N GLY A 119 0.45 -16.15 6.89
CA GLY A 119 1.31 -17.32 6.75
C GLY A 119 0.75 -18.38 5.79
N ASN A 120 -0.57 -18.51 5.71
CA ASN A 120 -1.26 -19.47 4.84
C ASN A 120 -1.64 -18.90 3.47
N MET A 121 -1.39 -17.61 3.23
CA MET A 121 -1.82 -16.92 2.01
C MET A 121 -0.98 -17.38 0.81
N SER A 122 -1.65 -17.84 -0.24
CA SER A 122 -0.96 -18.23 -1.47
C SER A 122 -0.50 -17.01 -2.27
N VAL A 123 0.67 -17.14 -2.91
CA VAL A 123 1.23 -16.12 -3.81
C VAL A 123 1.33 -16.73 -5.21
N THR A 124 0.71 -16.09 -6.19
CA THR A 124 0.62 -16.61 -7.56
C THR A 124 1.14 -15.60 -8.57
N LYS A 125 1.89 -16.06 -9.58
CA LYS A 125 2.33 -15.21 -10.68
C LYS A 125 1.14 -14.93 -11.58
N MET A 126 0.81 -13.67 -11.80
CA MET A 126 -0.16 -13.29 -12.82
C MET A 126 0.52 -13.40 -14.18
N VAL A 127 -0.01 -14.28 -15.02
CA VAL A 127 0.31 -14.28 -16.46
C VAL A 127 -0.51 -13.15 -17.05
N VAL A 128 0.14 -12.02 -17.33
CA VAL A 128 -0.45 -11.02 -18.21
C VAL A 128 -0.44 -11.69 -19.59
N PRO A 129 -1.59 -11.92 -20.25
CA PRO A 129 -1.59 -12.36 -21.63
C PRO A 129 -0.78 -11.36 -22.43
N ASP A 130 0.16 -11.81 -23.25
CA ASP A 130 0.81 -10.96 -24.23
C ASP A 130 -0.30 -10.37 -25.12
N THR A 131 -0.78 -9.17 -24.80
CA THR A 131 -1.52 -8.35 -25.76
C THR A 131 -0.50 -7.67 -26.66
N ASP A 132 0.38 -8.48 -27.26
CA ASP A 132 1.13 -8.08 -28.43
C ASP A 132 0.23 -8.43 -29.63
N TYR A 133 -0.77 -7.58 -29.88
CA TYR A 133 -1.48 -7.58 -31.16
C TYR A 133 -0.52 -6.99 -32.20
N THR A 134 0.46 -7.79 -32.62
CA THR A 134 1.28 -7.54 -33.81
C THR A 134 1.25 -8.76 -34.73
N ASP A 135 0.03 -9.13 -35.13
CA ASP A 135 -0.24 -9.88 -36.36
C ASP A 135 -1.27 -9.07 -37.16
N GLY A 136 -0.86 -8.60 -38.34
CA GLY A 136 -1.76 -7.96 -39.30
C GLY A 136 -1.05 -7.04 -40.29
N SER A 137 0.00 -7.53 -40.97
CA SER A 137 0.48 -6.87 -42.19
C SER A 137 -0.53 -7.09 -43.31
N SER A 138 -1.32 -6.08 -43.66
CA SER A 138 -1.83 -5.88 -45.02
C SER A 138 -2.29 -4.44 -45.25
N ASN A 139 -1.39 -3.67 -45.87
CA ASN A 139 -1.59 -2.61 -46.87
C ASN A 139 -3.01 -2.01 -47.06
N GLY A 140 -3.14 -0.71 -46.78
CA GLY A 140 -4.26 0.12 -47.23
C GLY A 140 -4.14 1.55 -46.69
N GLY A 141 -3.67 2.47 -47.52
CA GLY A 141 -3.30 3.83 -47.13
C GLY A 141 -4.46 4.79 -46.80
N GLY A 142 -4.10 5.96 -46.28
CA GLY A 142 -5.01 7.09 -46.08
C GLY A 142 -4.45 8.14 -45.13
N ASP A 143 -4.27 9.35 -45.67
CA ASP A 143 -3.69 10.57 -45.11
C ASP A 143 -4.25 11.13 -43.78
N ASN A 144 -3.41 12.00 -43.19
CA ASN A 144 -3.69 13.14 -42.29
C ASN A 144 -4.17 12.82 -40.86
N SER A 145 -3.74 13.51 -39.79
CA SER A 145 -3.05 14.80 -39.64
C SER A 145 -2.51 14.90 -38.20
N ASN A 146 -1.34 15.52 -38.04
CA ASN A 146 -0.78 15.98 -36.76
C ASN A 146 -1.72 17.01 -36.09
N PRO A 147 -1.79 17.08 -34.75
CA PRO A 147 -1.10 18.20 -34.13
C PRO A 147 -0.36 17.86 -32.83
N SER A 148 0.83 18.46 -32.77
CA SER A 148 1.69 18.76 -31.64
C SER A 148 1.00 19.08 -30.31
N GLY A 149 1.56 18.58 -29.22
CA GLY A 149 1.25 19.02 -27.85
C GLY A 149 2.05 18.23 -26.81
N GLY A 150 3.33 18.53 -26.66
CA GLY A 150 4.16 17.98 -25.57
C GLY A 150 3.80 18.57 -24.21
N ASN A 151 4.02 17.79 -23.15
CA ASN A 151 4.78 18.28 -22.01
C ASN A 151 5.30 17.09 -21.17
N ASP A 152 6.62 17.03 -21.03
CA ASP A 152 7.32 16.21 -20.06
C ASP A 152 6.97 16.66 -18.64
N GLY A 153 6.56 15.70 -17.81
CA GLY A 153 6.27 15.91 -16.40
C GLY A 153 7.02 14.88 -15.58
N ASP A 154 8.34 15.06 -15.51
CA ASP A 154 9.21 14.55 -14.46
C ASP A 154 8.55 14.73 -13.08
N GLN A 155 8.13 13.63 -12.46
CA GLN A 155 7.87 13.58 -11.03
C GLN A 155 8.57 12.35 -10.46
N GLY A 156 9.83 12.59 -10.10
CA GLY A 156 10.61 11.71 -9.24
C GLY A 156 9.95 11.54 -7.88
N GLU A 157 9.11 10.53 -7.75
CA GLU A 157 8.70 10.02 -6.44
C GLU A 157 9.73 9.00 -5.97
N ASN A 158 10.68 9.51 -5.18
CA ASN A 158 11.59 8.72 -4.38
C ASN A 158 10.78 8.06 -3.25
N PRO A 159 10.57 6.72 -3.23
CA PRO A 159 9.65 6.11 -2.28
C PRO A 159 10.39 5.74 -1.00
N LEU A 160 11.04 6.73 -0.37
CA LEU A 160 11.59 6.64 0.99
C LEU A 160 11.56 8.04 1.62
N GLY A 161 10.36 8.42 2.07
CA GLY A 161 10.08 9.49 3.01
C GLY A 161 9.04 9.03 4.02
#